data_AF-G3UMK7-F1
#
_entry.id   AF-G3UMK7-F1
#
_cell.length_a   1.000
_cell.length_b   1.000
_cell.length_c   1.000
_cell.angle_alpha   90.00
_cell.angle_beta   90.00
_cell.angle_gamma   90.00
#
_symmetry.space_group_name_H-M   'P 1'
#
loop_
_entity.id
_entity.type
_entity.pdbx_description
1 polymer ?
#
loop_
_entity_poly.entity_id
_entity_poly.type
_entity_poly.pdbx_seq_one_letter_code
_entity_poly.pdbx_strand_id
1 'polypeptide(L)'
;MAKGGKGPKGKKITLNVAKNCIKITFDGRKRLDLSKMGITTFPKCILRLNDVDELDLSRNMIKKIPDSISKFQNLRWLDLHSNYIDRLPESIGQMGTLLYLNVCNNKLTTNGLPVELNQLKNIRTLNLGLNHLDSVPTTLGALKELHEVGLFDNLLNSIPNSIGKLPKLKKLNTKRNPFPKEGESQLFLDSIKRLESLYLVEEKDLCGPCLRKCQQARDKLNRIKSMAAAPPRKPIFSNFVSPNSMAKESQEDWR
;
A
#
# COMPACT_ATOMS: atom_id res chain seq x y z
N MET A 1 -14.51 8.71 43.57
CA MET A 1 -14.73 8.91 42.11
C MET A 1 -14.18 7.71 41.35
N ALA A 2 -15.01 7.15 40.47
CA ALA A 2 -14.77 6.12 39.44
C ALA A 2 -13.78 4.97 39.72
N LYS A 3 -14.33 3.82 40.16
CA LYS A 3 -13.68 2.51 40.01
C LYS A 3 -13.50 2.23 38.52
N GLY A 4 -12.25 2.11 38.08
CA GLY A 4 -11.91 1.71 36.71
C GLY A 4 -12.58 0.38 36.35
N GLY A 5 -13.60 0.44 35.49
CA GLY A 5 -14.30 -0.72 34.99
C GLY A 5 -13.32 -1.64 34.27
N LYS A 6 -13.13 -2.86 34.79
CA LYS A 6 -12.43 -3.93 34.07
C LYS A 6 -13.19 -4.15 32.76
N GLY A 7 -12.56 -3.80 31.64
CA GLY A 7 -13.10 -4.10 30.31
C GLY A 7 -13.46 -5.58 30.17
N PRO A 8 -14.33 -5.94 29.19
CA PRO A 8 -14.85 -7.29 29.06
C PRO A 8 -13.70 -8.31 29.03
N LYS A 9 -13.69 -9.24 29.99
CA LYS A 9 -12.73 -10.33 30.05
C LYS A 9 -13.05 -11.27 28.88
N GLY A 10 -12.23 -11.22 27.82
CA GLY A 10 -12.43 -12.08 26.66
C GLY A 10 -12.37 -13.57 26.99
N LYS A 11 -13.05 -14.37 26.16
CA LYS A 11 -13.08 -15.83 26.32
C LYS A 11 -11.70 -16.41 26.03
N LYS A 12 -11.11 -17.09 27.02
CA LYS A 12 -9.89 -17.88 26.82
C LYS A 12 -10.25 -19.20 26.14
N ILE A 13 -9.58 -19.52 25.05
CA ILE A 13 -9.73 -20.80 24.35
C ILE A 13 -8.70 -21.80 24.89
N THR A 14 -9.17 -22.97 25.31
CA THR A 14 -8.30 -24.09 25.69
C THR A 14 -8.00 -24.94 24.46
N LEU A 15 -6.94 -25.76 24.52
CA LEU A 15 -6.57 -26.64 23.41
C LEU A 15 -7.68 -27.65 23.08
N ASN A 16 -8.40 -28.16 24.09
CA ASN A 16 -9.50 -29.11 23.87
C ASN A 16 -10.67 -28.46 23.14
N VAL A 17 -11.02 -27.21 23.50
CA VAL A 17 -12.04 -26.44 22.78
C VAL A 17 -11.61 -26.22 21.32
N ALA A 18 -10.34 -25.84 21.10
CA ALA A 18 -9.83 -25.64 19.75
C ALA A 18 -9.86 -26.94 18.91
N LYS A 19 -9.50 -28.09 19.50
CA LYS A 19 -9.58 -29.39 18.81
C LYS A 19 -11.01 -29.75 18.40
N ASN A 20 -11.99 -29.48 19.26
CA ASN A 20 -13.40 -29.74 18.98
C ASN A 20 -13.99 -28.80 17.91
N CYS A 21 -13.30 -27.68 17.63
CA CYS A 21 -13.66 -26.72 16.59
C CYS A 21 -13.05 -27.06 15.22
N ILE A 22 -12.26 -28.14 15.11
CA ILE A 22 -11.72 -28.61 13.83
C ILE A 22 -12.83 -29.35 13.08
N LYS A 23 -13.01 -28.97 11.82
CA LYS A 23 -13.95 -29.59 10.87
C LYS A 23 -13.21 -29.96 9.60
N ILE A 24 -13.71 -30.97 8.90
CA ILE A 24 -13.25 -31.31 7.54
C ILE A 24 -14.15 -30.59 6.54
N THR A 25 -13.55 -29.83 5.61
CA THR A 25 -14.28 -29.19 4.52
C THR A 25 -14.64 -30.22 3.45
N PHE A 26 -15.54 -29.87 2.53
CA PHE A 26 -15.94 -30.76 1.43
C PHE A 26 -14.75 -31.19 0.55
N ASP A 27 -13.71 -30.36 0.48
CA ASP A 27 -12.46 -30.63 -0.23
C ASP A 27 -11.46 -31.51 0.57
N GLY A 28 -11.88 -32.05 1.72
CA GLY A 28 -11.04 -32.89 2.58
C GLY A 28 -10.01 -32.13 3.44
N ARG A 29 -10.08 -30.80 3.47
CA ARG A 29 -9.13 -29.96 4.22
C ARG A 29 -9.54 -29.78 5.68
N LYS A 30 -8.55 -29.55 6.55
CA LYS A 30 -8.82 -29.27 7.97
C LYS A 30 -9.05 -27.78 8.20
N ARG A 31 -10.26 -27.42 8.64
CA ARG A 31 -10.62 -26.05 9.05
C ARG A 31 -10.76 -25.95 10.55
N LEU A 32 -10.01 -25.04 11.17
CA LEU A 32 -10.21 -24.62 12.55
C LEU A 32 -11.14 -23.40 12.60
N ASP A 33 -12.37 -23.61 13.05
CA ASP A 33 -13.41 -22.58 13.13
C ASP A 33 -13.59 -22.07 14.56
N LEU A 34 -13.00 -20.91 14.84
CA LEU A 34 -13.09 -20.18 16.11
C LEU A 34 -13.82 -18.84 15.93
N SER A 35 -14.69 -18.76 14.92
CA SER A 35 -15.49 -17.57 14.64
C SER A 35 -16.50 -17.30 15.77
N LYS A 36 -16.80 -16.01 16.01
CA LYS A 36 -17.85 -15.57 16.97
C LYS A 36 -17.69 -16.15 18.39
N MET A 37 -16.47 -16.35 18.87
CA MET A 37 -16.21 -16.94 20.19
C MET A 37 -15.94 -15.91 21.31
N GLY A 38 -15.94 -14.61 20.99
CA GLY A 38 -15.66 -13.55 21.97
C GLY A 38 -14.20 -13.51 22.42
N ILE A 39 -13.28 -13.91 21.55
CA ILE A 39 -11.84 -13.96 21.80
C ILE A 39 -11.28 -12.53 21.75
N THR A 40 -10.63 -12.07 22.83
CA THR A 40 -9.97 -10.74 22.86
C THR A 40 -8.49 -10.80 22.54
N THR A 41 -7.85 -11.94 22.81
CA THR A 41 -6.41 -12.15 22.65
C THR A 41 -6.21 -13.42 21.85
N PHE A 42 -5.30 -13.36 20.87
CA PHE A 42 -4.98 -14.52 20.04
C PHE A 42 -4.65 -15.75 20.92
N PRO A 43 -5.34 -16.89 20.73
CA PRO A 43 -5.22 -18.05 21.61
C PRO A 43 -3.96 -18.85 21.27
N LYS A 44 -2.81 -18.53 21.87
CA LYS A 44 -1.51 -19.18 21.56
C LYS A 44 -1.52 -20.72 21.58
N CYS A 45 -2.47 -21.37 22.27
CA CYS A 45 -2.64 -22.82 22.25
C CYS A 45 -2.92 -23.38 20.85
N ILE A 46 -3.57 -22.62 19.95
CA ILE A 46 -3.91 -23.08 18.60
C ILE A 46 -2.68 -23.24 17.70
N LEU A 47 -1.55 -22.65 18.08
CA LEU A 47 -0.28 -22.80 17.38
C LEU A 47 0.27 -24.24 17.41
N ARG A 48 -0.31 -25.11 18.27
CA ARG A 48 -0.02 -26.55 18.31
C ARG A 48 -0.81 -27.34 17.26
N LEU A 49 -1.80 -26.73 16.61
CA LEU A 49 -2.65 -27.32 15.57
C LEU A 49 -2.17 -26.84 14.19
N ASN A 50 -0.87 -26.98 13.92
CA ASN A 50 -0.22 -26.43 12.73
C ASN A 50 -0.50 -27.23 11.45
N ASP A 51 -1.26 -28.32 11.55
CA ASP A 51 -1.67 -29.20 10.47
C ASP A 51 -3.01 -28.77 9.81
N VAL A 52 -3.53 -27.58 10.14
CA VAL A 52 -4.76 -27.03 9.56
C VAL A 52 -4.48 -26.28 8.25
N ASP A 53 -5.42 -26.40 7.30
CA ASP A 53 -5.39 -25.70 6.01
C ASP A 53 -6.14 -24.37 6.08
N GLU A 54 -7.17 -24.28 6.91
CA GLU A 54 -8.05 -23.12 7.01
C GLU A 54 -8.22 -22.69 8.47
N LEU A 55 -8.07 -21.40 8.74
CA LEU A 55 -8.22 -20.81 10.07
C LEU A 55 -9.21 -19.66 10.00
N ASP A 56 -10.29 -19.79 10.75
CA ASP A 56 -11.31 -18.77 10.89
C ASP A 56 -11.33 -18.24 12.34
N LEU A 57 -10.91 -17.00 12.51
CA LEU A 57 -10.98 -16.25 13.76
C LEU A 57 -11.88 -15.01 13.61
N SER A 58 -12.78 -15.02 12.62
CA SER A 58 -13.65 -13.90 12.32
C SER A 58 -14.64 -13.58 13.44
N ARG A 59 -15.17 -12.34 13.45
CA ARG A 59 -16.21 -11.88 14.39
C ARG A 59 -15.82 -12.05 15.86
N ASN A 60 -14.56 -11.77 16.16
CA ASN A 60 -14.02 -11.76 17.52
C ASN A 60 -13.63 -10.34 17.92
N MET A 61 -12.84 -10.19 18.99
CA MET A 61 -12.37 -8.91 19.51
C MET A 61 -10.83 -8.87 19.55
N ILE A 62 -10.18 -9.59 18.65
CA ILE A 62 -8.73 -9.72 18.61
C ILE A 62 -8.11 -8.39 18.19
N LYS A 63 -7.15 -7.90 18.97
CA LYS A 63 -6.43 -6.66 18.68
C LYS A 63 -5.10 -6.86 17.99
N LYS A 64 -4.41 -7.98 18.28
CA LYS A 64 -3.06 -8.25 17.78
C LYS A 64 -2.94 -9.71 17.35
N ILE A 65 -2.32 -9.92 16.21
CA ILE A 65 -1.89 -11.23 15.73
C ILE A 65 -0.39 -11.38 16.05
N PRO A 66 0.03 -12.46 16.72
CA PRO A 66 1.43 -12.65 17.09
C PRO A 66 2.28 -13.10 15.91
N ASP A 67 3.59 -12.86 15.97
CA ASP A 67 4.52 -13.32 14.92
C ASP A 67 4.57 -14.85 14.78
N SER A 68 4.17 -15.56 15.83
CA SER A 68 4.06 -17.02 15.76
C SER A 68 2.94 -17.51 14.83
N ILE A 69 2.15 -16.64 14.20
CA ILE A 69 1.16 -17.04 13.19
C ILE A 69 1.80 -17.77 12.01
N SER A 70 3.06 -17.48 11.69
CA SER A 70 3.79 -18.18 10.62
C SER A 70 4.04 -19.67 10.90
N LYS A 71 3.77 -20.16 12.12
CA LYS A 71 3.81 -21.60 12.43
C LYS A 71 2.80 -22.42 11.63
N PHE A 72 1.73 -21.81 11.12
CA PHE A 72 0.78 -22.47 10.23
C PHE A 72 1.32 -22.52 8.79
N GLN A 73 2.36 -23.32 8.55
CA GLN A 73 3.06 -23.38 7.25
C GLN A 73 2.19 -23.92 6.11
N ASN A 74 1.15 -24.70 6.43
CA ASN A 74 0.23 -25.28 5.44
C ASN A 74 -1.04 -24.44 5.24
N LEU A 75 -1.16 -23.28 5.90
CA LEU A 75 -2.39 -22.51 5.88
C LEU A 75 -2.64 -21.88 4.51
N ARG A 76 -3.80 -22.20 3.94
CA ARG A 76 -4.27 -21.69 2.64
C ARG A 76 -5.32 -20.62 2.79
N TRP A 77 -6.10 -20.65 3.88
CA TRP A 77 -7.18 -19.70 4.15
C TRP A 77 -7.03 -19.12 5.55
N LEU A 78 -6.92 -17.80 5.63
CA LEU A 78 -6.93 -17.07 6.90
C LEU A 78 -8.05 -16.02 6.89
N ASP A 79 -9.04 -16.22 7.76
CA ASP A 79 -10.11 -15.26 7.97
C ASP A 79 -10.02 -14.60 9.36
N LEU A 80 -9.84 -13.28 9.35
CA LEU A 80 -9.70 -12.41 10.51
C LEU A 80 -10.75 -11.28 10.48
N HIS A 81 -11.78 -11.39 9.64
CA HIS A 81 -12.72 -10.30 9.43
C HIS A 81 -13.48 -9.92 10.71
N SER A 82 -13.88 -8.65 10.86
CA SER A 82 -14.67 -8.18 12.01
C SER A 82 -13.96 -8.44 13.35
N ASN A 83 -12.76 -7.87 13.48
CA ASN A 83 -11.97 -7.85 14.70
C ASN A 83 -11.51 -6.40 14.98
N TYR A 84 -10.54 -6.21 15.88
CA TYR A 84 -9.97 -4.90 16.21
C TYR A 84 -8.49 -4.83 15.87
N ILE A 85 -8.06 -5.53 14.82
CA ILE A 85 -6.64 -5.64 14.44
C ILE A 85 -6.17 -4.30 13.91
N ASP A 86 -5.14 -3.74 14.52
CA ASP A 86 -4.51 -2.48 14.13
C ASP A 86 -3.22 -2.67 13.30
N ARG A 87 -2.58 -3.84 13.46
CA ARG A 87 -1.35 -4.22 12.76
C ARG A 87 -1.36 -5.70 12.38
N LEU A 88 -0.87 -6.01 11.18
CA LEU A 88 -0.45 -7.36 10.83
C LEU A 88 1.03 -7.58 11.19
N PRO A 89 1.43 -8.79 11.60
CA PRO A 89 2.81 -9.12 11.90
C PRO A 89 3.62 -9.30 10.61
N GLU A 90 4.90 -8.95 10.62
CA GLU A 90 5.82 -9.11 9.47
C GLU A 90 5.93 -10.58 9.04
N SER A 91 5.87 -11.49 10.01
CA SER A 91 5.86 -12.95 9.80
C SER A 91 4.72 -13.44 8.89
N ILE A 92 3.68 -12.65 8.62
CA ILE A 92 2.63 -13.02 7.66
C ILE A 92 3.24 -13.33 6.29
N GLY A 93 4.31 -12.63 5.88
CA GLY A 93 5.00 -12.86 4.61
C GLY A 93 5.62 -14.26 4.47
N GLN A 94 5.89 -14.93 5.59
CA GLN A 94 6.44 -16.29 5.61
C GLN A 94 5.42 -17.36 5.25
N MET A 95 4.12 -17.03 5.24
CA MET A 95 3.02 -17.96 4.96
C MET A 95 2.81 -18.14 3.44
N GLY A 96 3.84 -18.65 2.75
CA GLY A 96 3.88 -18.72 1.28
C GLY A 96 2.80 -19.61 0.64
N THR A 97 2.12 -20.46 1.42
CA THR A 97 1.00 -21.32 0.97
C THR A 97 -0.36 -20.62 0.99
N LEU A 98 -0.43 -19.41 1.56
CA LEU A 98 -1.67 -18.68 1.75
C LEU A 98 -2.26 -18.22 0.41
N LEU A 99 -3.51 -18.59 0.17
CA LEU A 99 -4.27 -18.27 -1.05
C LEU A 99 -5.32 -17.19 -0.78
N TYR A 100 -5.86 -17.15 0.44
CA TYR A 100 -6.92 -16.25 0.85
C TYR A 100 -6.57 -15.59 2.18
N LEU A 101 -6.60 -14.26 2.20
CA LEU A 101 -6.45 -13.45 3.41
C LEU A 101 -7.61 -12.45 3.50
N ASN A 102 -8.42 -12.56 4.55
CA ASN A 102 -9.48 -11.62 4.84
C ASN A 102 -9.25 -10.93 6.18
N VAL A 103 -8.99 -9.64 6.13
CA VAL A 103 -8.82 -8.76 7.29
C VAL A 103 -9.81 -7.59 7.22
N CYS A 104 -10.93 -7.80 6.52
CA CYS A 104 -11.97 -6.80 6.35
C CYS A 104 -12.64 -6.44 7.69
N ASN A 105 -13.09 -5.20 7.84
CA ASN A 105 -13.73 -4.71 9.06
C ASN A 105 -12.81 -4.84 10.28
N ASN A 106 -11.68 -4.17 10.22
CA ASN A 106 -10.67 -4.09 11.28
C ASN A 106 -10.25 -2.62 11.48
N LYS A 107 -9.13 -2.37 12.16
CA LYS A 107 -8.60 -1.03 12.45
C LYS A 107 -7.24 -0.79 11.77
N LEU A 108 -6.98 -1.45 10.65
CA LEU A 108 -5.69 -1.34 9.96
C LEU A 108 -5.52 0.06 9.37
N THR A 109 -4.34 0.63 9.57
CA THR A 109 -3.85 1.82 8.88
C THR A 109 -2.75 1.43 7.89
N THR A 110 -2.24 2.35 7.07
CA THR A 110 -1.12 2.03 6.14
C THR A 110 0.08 1.46 6.89
N ASN A 111 0.44 2.05 8.04
CA ASN A 111 1.54 1.56 8.90
C ASN A 111 1.22 0.20 9.54
N GLY A 112 -0.06 -0.21 9.51
CA GLY A 112 -0.54 -1.51 9.94
C GLY A 112 -0.28 -2.64 8.95
N LEU A 113 0.07 -2.32 7.71
CA LEU A 113 0.38 -3.29 6.66
C LEU A 113 1.90 -3.49 6.56
N PRO A 114 2.43 -4.67 6.92
CA PRO A 114 3.85 -4.96 6.82
C PRO A 114 4.28 -5.04 5.34
N VAL A 115 5.52 -4.63 5.06
CA VAL A 115 6.07 -4.69 3.70
C VAL A 115 6.18 -6.13 3.19
N GLU A 116 6.38 -7.07 4.12
CA GLU A 116 6.47 -8.51 3.93
C GLU A 116 5.18 -9.12 3.37
N LEU A 117 4.06 -8.40 3.38
CA LEU A 117 2.84 -8.83 2.70
C LEU A 117 3.07 -9.10 1.20
N ASN A 118 4.09 -8.46 0.61
CA ASN A 118 4.53 -8.69 -0.77
C ASN A 118 5.19 -10.08 -1.01
N GLN A 119 5.49 -10.83 0.05
CA GLN A 119 6.13 -12.15 0.00
C GLN A 119 5.11 -13.28 -0.21
N LEU A 120 3.81 -13.00 -0.04
CA LEU A 120 2.72 -13.96 -0.25
C LEU A 120 2.49 -14.28 -1.73
N LYS A 121 3.46 -14.89 -2.42
CA LYS A 121 3.47 -15.03 -3.89
C LYS A 121 2.28 -15.80 -4.47
N ASN A 122 1.63 -16.66 -3.68
CA ASN A 122 0.51 -17.48 -4.11
C ASN A 122 -0.87 -16.89 -3.75
N ILE A 123 -0.93 -15.73 -3.09
CA ILE A 123 -2.20 -15.15 -2.67
C ILE A 123 -3.07 -14.77 -3.87
N ARG A 124 -4.33 -15.20 -3.83
CA ARG A 124 -5.32 -14.99 -4.90
C ARG A 124 -6.37 -13.99 -4.49
N THR A 125 -6.75 -13.98 -3.21
CA THR A 125 -7.76 -13.06 -2.68
C THR A 125 -7.23 -12.35 -1.46
N LEU A 126 -7.24 -11.02 -1.53
CA LEU A 126 -6.87 -10.14 -0.42
C LEU A 126 -8.00 -9.16 -0.15
N ASN A 127 -8.60 -9.25 1.04
CA ASN A 127 -9.67 -8.34 1.44
C ASN A 127 -9.25 -7.47 2.62
N LEU A 128 -9.08 -6.19 2.34
CA LEU A 128 -8.67 -5.10 3.24
C LEU A 128 -9.79 -4.04 3.41
N GLY A 129 -11.01 -4.31 2.93
CA GLY A 129 -12.11 -3.34 3.00
C GLY A 129 -12.55 -3.05 4.45
N LEU A 130 -13.27 -1.95 4.68
CA LEU A 130 -13.71 -1.52 6.01
C LEU A 130 -12.53 -1.42 6.99
N ASN A 131 -11.52 -0.64 6.63
CA ASN A 131 -10.37 -0.34 7.49
C ASN A 131 -10.11 1.19 7.47
N HIS A 132 -8.96 1.63 7.97
CA HIS A 132 -8.55 3.02 8.02
C HIS A 132 -7.29 3.25 7.15
N LEU A 133 -7.22 2.59 6.00
CA LEU A 133 -6.10 2.74 5.07
C LEU A 133 -6.19 4.08 4.35
N ASP A 134 -5.19 4.93 4.51
CA ASP A 134 -5.00 6.19 3.79
C ASP A 134 -4.22 6.01 2.47
N SER A 135 -3.39 4.98 2.40
CA SER A 135 -2.70 4.57 1.17
C SER A 135 -2.55 3.05 1.12
N VAL A 136 -2.17 2.53 -0.05
CA VAL A 136 -1.83 1.12 -0.23
C VAL A 136 -0.37 1.06 -0.69
N PRO A 137 0.48 0.20 -0.11
CA PRO A 137 1.88 0.16 -0.49
C PRO A 137 2.03 -0.37 -1.93
N THR A 138 2.93 0.27 -2.69
CA THR A 138 3.24 -0.10 -4.08
C THR A 138 3.73 -1.55 -4.20
N THR A 139 4.30 -2.09 -3.11
CA THR A 139 4.81 -3.46 -3.00
C THR A 139 3.74 -4.53 -3.18
N LEU A 140 2.44 -4.24 -3.01
CA LEU A 140 1.37 -5.17 -3.38
C LEU A 140 1.38 -5.54 -4.86
N GLY A 141 1.97 -4.70 -5.72
CA GLY A 141 2.18 -5.01 -7.13
C GLY A 141 3.07 -6.23 -7.39
N ALA A 142 3.82 -6.71 -6.38
CA ALA A 142 4.62 -7.93 -6.49
C ALA A 142 3.78 -9.22 -6.44
N LEU A 143 2.50 -9.14 -6.04
CA LEU A 143 1.59 -10.27 -5.85
C LEU A 143 0.89 -10.64 -7.17
N LYS A 144 1.66 -11.21 -8.09
CA LYS A 144 1.22 -11.49 -9.47
C LYS A 144 0.04 -12.48 -9.58
N GLU A 145 -0.21 -13.29 -8.55
CA GLU A 145 -1.30 -14.26 -8.49
C GLU A 145 -2.62 -13.69 -7.94
N LEU A 146 -2.69 -12.40 -7.59
CA LEU A 146 -3.93 -11.78 -7.12
C LEU A 146 -5.00 -11.76 -8.20
N HIS A 147 -6.16 -12.31 -7.87
CA HIS A 147 -7.37 -12.30 -8.68
C HIS A 147 -8.39 -11.30 -8.14
N GLU A 148 -8.48 -11.16 -6.81
CA GLU A 148 -9.47 -10.30 -6.17
C GLU A 148 -8.84 -9.45 -5.06
N VAL A 149 -9.07 -8.14 -5.12
CA VAL A 149 -8.61 -7.17 -4.13
C VAL A 149 -9.78 -6.33 -3.64
N GLY A 150 -10.06 -6.41 -2.35
CA GLY A 150 -11.07 -5.59 -1.67
C GLY A 150 -10.43 -4.44 -0.89
N LEU A 151 -10.73 -3.20 -1.25
CA LEU A 151 -10.24 -1.96 -0.62
C LEU A 151 -11.37 -0.98 -0.30
N PHE A 152 -12.63 -1.41 -0.40
CA PHE A 152 -13.80 -0.57 -0.17
C PHE A 152 -13.89 -0.07 1.27
N ASP A 153 -14.55 1.07 1.52
CA ASP A 153 -14.61 1.72 2.85
C ASP A 153 -13.24 1.85 3.52
N ASN A 154 -12.38 2.64 2.89
CA ASN A 154 -11.13 3.08 3.48
C ASN A 154 -11.01 4.60 3.29
N LEU A 155 -9.83 5.14 3.58
CA LEU A 155 -9.50 6.55 3.44
C LEU A 155 -8.56 6.79 2.24
N LEU A 156 -8.65 5.94 1.21
CA LEU A 156 -7.74 5.98 0.08
C LEU A 156 -8.04 7.17 -0.83
N ASN A 157 -7.01 7.98 -1.07
CA ASN A 157 -7.07 9.08 -2.05
C ASN A 157 -6.54 8.68 -3.43
N SER A 158 -5.80 7.57 -3.51
CA SER A 158 -5.30 7.04 -4.78
C SER A 158 -5.06 5.53 -4.66
N ILE A 159 -4.93 4.87 -5.81
CA ILE A 159 -4.56 3.46 -5.89
C ILE A 159 -3.23 3.41 -6.66
N PRO A 160 -2.20 2.71 -6.15
CA PRO A 160 -0.96 2.54 -6.90
C PRO A 160 -1.19 1.94 -8.28
N ASN A 161 -0.56 2.52 -9.30
CA ASN A 161 -0.56 1.97 -10.66
C ASN A 161 -0.08 0.51 -10.72
N SER A 162 0.74 0.07 -9.76
CA SER A 162 1.20 -1.30 -9.65
C SER A 162 0.08 -2.31 -9.41
N ILE A 163 -1.00 -1.93 -8.69
CA ILE A 163 -2.19 -2.77 -8.49
C ILE A 163 -3.03 -2.83 -9.76
N GLY A 164 -3.18 -1.69 -10.45
CA GLY A 164 -3.89 -1.62 -11.73
C GLY A 164 -3.22 -2.43 -12.85
N LYS A 165 -1.92 -2.73 -12.74
CA LYS A 165 -1.13 -3.51 -13.70
C LYS A 165 -0.97 -4.99 -13.33
N LEU A 166 -1.68 -5.49 -12.31
CA LEU A 166 -1.59 -6.89 -11.91
C LEU A 166 -2.17 -7.80 -13.01
N PRO A 167 -1.42 -8.82 -13.48
CA PRO A 167 -1.77 -9.55 -14.71
C PRO A 167 -2.99 -10.46 -14.57
N LYS A 168 -3.29 -10.93 -13.35
CA LYS A 168 -4.37 -11.89 -13.06
C LYS A 168 -5.57 -11.25 -12.34
N LEU A 169 -5.54 -9.94 -12.12
CA LEU A 169 -6.56 -9.24 -11.33
C LEU A 169 -7.87 -9.16 -12.13
N LYS A 170 -8.91 -9.78 -11.58
CA LYS A 170 -10.26 -9.82 -12.16
C LYS A 170 -11.22 -8.86 -11.47
N LYS A 171 -11.02 -8.61 -10.17
CA LYS A 171 -11.93 -7.82 -9.36
C LYS A 171 -11.15 -6.90 -8.42
N LEU A 172 -11.35 -5.60 -8.59
CA LEU A 172 -10.86 -4.57 -7.70
C LEU A 172 -12.04 -3.77 -7.16
N ASN A 173 -12.32 -3.87 -5.87
CA ASN A 173 -13.40 -3.11 -5.24
C ASN A 173 -12.83 -1.99 -4.39
N THR A 174 -12.98 -0.75 -4.85
CA THR A 174 -12.48 0.46 -4.18
C THR A 174 -13.60 1.43 -3.81
N LYS A 175 -14.86 0.98 -3.85
CA LYS A 175 -16.03 1.82 -3.55
C LYS A 175 -15.93 2.45 -2.16
N ARG A 176 -16.56 3.62 -1.97
CA ARG A 176 -16.59 4.34 -0.68
C ARG A 176 -15.18 4.66 -0.16
N ASN A 177 -14.34 5.20 -1.04
CA ASN A 177 -13.07 5.84 -0.69
C ASN A 177 -13.12 7.30 -1.13
N PRO A 178 -12.43 8.22 -0.44
CA PRO A 178 -12.35 9.64 -0.76
C PRO A 178 -11.46 9.93 -1.97
N PHE A 179 -11.65 9.22 -3.09
CA PHE A 179 -10.92 9.54 -4.32
C PHE A 179 -11.26 10.96 -4.77
N PRO A 180 -10.25 11.74 -5.22
CA PRO A 180 -10.49 13.04 -5.85
C PRO A 180 -11.51 12.87 -6.97
N LYS A 181 -12.54 13.72 -6.97
CA LYS A 181 -13.47 13.77 -8.10
C LYS A 181 -12.66 14.19 -9.32
N GLU A 182 -12.82 13.47 -10.44
CA GLU A 182 -12.22 13.83 -11.71
C GLU A 182 -12.64 15.28 -12.06
N GLY A 183 -11.73 16.23 -11.87
CA GLY A 183 -12.01 17.67 -12.01
C GLY A 183 -11.19 18.58 -11.10
N GLU A 184 -10.72 18.12 -9.93
CA GLU A 184 -9.92 18.97 -9.02
C GLU A 184 -8.39 18.88 -9.26
N SER A 185 -7.94 17.92 -10.08
CA SER A 185 -6.52 17.75 -10.41
C SER A 185 -6.01 18.62 -11.57
N GLN A 186 -6.85 19.50 -12.14
CA GLN A 186 -6.45 20.40 -13.24
C GLN A 186 -6.11 21.84 -12.81
N LEU A 187 -6.18 22.19 -11.53
CA LEU A 187 -5.79 23.53 -11.06
C LEU A 187 -4.29 23.69 -10.77
N PHE A 188 -3.48 22.66 -11.03
CA PHE A 188 -2.02 22.70 -10.86
C PHE A 188 -1.25 22.24 -12.10
N LEU A 189 -1.76 22.56 -13.30
CA LEU A 189 -1.00 22.47 -14.53
C LEU A 189 -0.54 23.88 -14.94
N ASP A 190 0.73 24.15 -14.64
CA ASP A 190 1.61 25.12 -15.28
C ASP A 190 0.99 26.48 -15.69
N SER A 191 1.35 27.55 -14.99
CA SER A 191 1.13 28.94 -15.45
C SER A 191 1.90 29.28 -16.74
N ILE A 192 2.55 28.31 -17.38
CA ILE A 192 3.16 28.47 -18.69
C ILE A 192 2.04 28.37 -19.73
N LYS A 193 1.54 29.52 -20.17
CA LYS A 193 0.78 29.62 -21.43
C LYS A 193 1.68 29.10 -22.55
N ARG A 194 1.50 27.84 -22.96
CA ARG A 194 2.10 27.30 -24.18
C ARG A 194 1.51 28.09 -25.34
N LEU A 195 2.35 28.90 -25.98
CA LEU A 195 1.98 29.62 -27.19
C LEU A 195 1.81 28.59 -28.32
N GLU A 196 0.64 28.59 -28.96
CA GLU A 196 0.32 27.68 -30.08
C GLU A 196 1.12 28.03 -31.35
N SER A 197 1.70 29.23 -31.41
CA SER A 197 2.49 29.68 -32.56
C SER A 197 3.61 30.60 -32.12
N LEU A 198 4.82 30.32 -32.63
CA LEU A 198 6.02 31.14 -32.50
C LEU A 198 6.37 31.65 -33.90
N TYR A 199 6.33 32.97 -34.07
CA TYR A 199 6.76 33.62 -35.31
C TYR A 199 8.15 34.22 -35.08
N LEU A 200 9.11 33.79 -35.89
CA LEU A 200 10.42 34.44 -35.99
C LEU A 200 10.25 35.68 -36.89
N VAL A 201 10.57 36.85 -36.36
CA VAL A 201 10.48 38.12 -37.09
C VAL A 201 11.88 38.74 -37.13
N GLU A 202 12.31 39.20 -38.29
CA GLU A 202 13.58 39.91 -38.44
C GLU A 202 13.44 41.37 -37.96
N GLU A 203 14.52 41.96 -37.47
CA GLU A 203 14.51 43.33 -36.91
C GLU A 203 14.01 44.38 -37.90
N LYS A 204 14.30 44.19 -39.19
CA LYS A 204 13.86 45.07 -40.29
C LYS A 204 12.34 45.10 -40.48
N ASP A 205 11.63 44.06 -40.03
CA ASP A 205 10.19 43.91 -40.19
C ASP A 205 9.39 44.45 -38.99
N LEU A 206 10.09 44.99 -37.97
CA LEU A 206 9.49 45.57 -36.78
C LEU A 206 9.44 47.09 -36.89
N CYS A 207 8.27 47.69 -36.64
CA CYS A 207 8.20 49.14 -36.47
C CYS A 207 8.96 49.58 -35.20
N GLY A 208 9.47 50.82 -35.18
CA GLY A 208 10.33 51.32 -34.09
C GLY A 208 9.78 51.15 -32.65
N PRO A 209 8.47 51.28 -32.39
CA PRO A 209 7.88 50.95 -31.08
C PRO A 209 7.91 49.46 -30.73
N CYS A 210 7.66 48.57 -31.70
CA CYS A 210 7.68 47.12 -31.48
C CYS A 210 9.11 46.60 -31.28
N LEU A 211 10.07 47.13 -32.03
CA LEU A 211 11.48 46.81 -31.87
C LEU A 211 11.97 47.14 -30.45
N ARG A 212 11.63 48.33 -29.94
CA ARG A 212 11.97 48.74 -28.56
C ARG A 212 11.36 47.83 -27.51
N LYS A 213 10.10 47.38 -27.68
CA LYS A 213 9.46 46.42 -26.77
C LYS A 213 10.17 45.06 -26.78
N CYS A 214 10.54 44.56 -27.96
CA CYS A 214 11.28 43.30 -28.11
C CYS A 214 12.67 43.37 -27.47
N GLN A 215 13.41 44.47 -27.65
CA GLN A 215 14.71 44.69 -27.04
C GLN A 215 14.61 44.74 -25.50
N GLN A 216 13.65 45.47 -24.95
CA GLN A 216 13.41 45.50 -23.50
C GLN A 216 13.08 44.13 -22.90
N ALA A 217 12.27 43.33 -23.60
CA ALA A 217 11.95 41.97 -23.16
C ALA A 217 13.19 41.05 -23.21
N ARG A 218 14.02 41.18 -24.24
CA ARG A 218 15.29 40.44 -24.39
C ARG A 218 16.29 40.82 -23.30
N ASP A 219 16.40 42.09 -22.96
CA ASP A 219 17.27 42.57 -21.87
C ASP A 219 16.82 42.04 -20.51
N LYS A 220 15.52 42.01 -20.24
CA LYS A 220 14.97 41.39 -19.02
C LYS A 220 15.34 39.91 -18.94
N LEU A 221 15.23 39.17 -20.05
CA LEU A 221 15.61 37.76 -20.10
C LEU A 221 17.11 37.54 -19.88
N ASN A 222 17.95 38.39 -20.45
CA ASN A 222 19.40 38.33 -20.25
C ASN A 222 19.79 38.61 -18.80
N ARG A 223 19.10 39.52 -18.11
CA ARG A 223 19.28 39.76 -16.66
C ARG A 223 18.90 38.54 -15.82
N ILE A 224 17.82 37.84 -16.17
CA ILE A 224 17.42 36.60 -15.49
C ILE A 224 18.47 35.50 -15.72
N LYS A 225 18.98 35.36 -16.95
CA LYS A 225 20.07 34.41 -17.27
C LYS A 225 21.36 34.71 -16.52
N SER A 226 21.72 35.98 -16.32
CA SER A 226 22.91 36.34 -15.54
C SER A 226 22.75 36.05 -14.04
N MET A 227 21.52 36.05 -13.50
CA MET A 227 21.26 35.65 -12.11
C MET A 227 21.34 34.12 -11.91
N ALA A 228 21.04 33.33 -12.95
CA ALA A 228 21.13 31.87 -12.91
C ALA A 228 22.57 31.32 -13.10
N ALA A 229 23.54 32.18 -13.42
CA ALA A 229 24.93 31.81 -13.70
C ALA A 229 25.85 31.81 -12.46
N ALA A 230 25.30 31.86 -11.23
CA ALA A 230 26.07 31.55 -10.03
C ALA A 230 26.24 30.02 -9.92
N PRO A 231 27.45 29.48 -9.72
CA PRO A 231 27.64 28.04 -9.61
C PRO A 231 26.86 27.52 -8.40
N PRO A 232 26.26 26.31 -8.46
CA PRO A 232 25.62 25.74 -7.30
C PRO A 232 26.68 25.57 -6.20
N ARG A 233 26.45 26.13 -5.02
CA ARG A 233 27.20 25.73 -3.82
C ARG A 233 26.99 24.23 -3.68
N LYS A 234 28.05 23.45 -3.86
CA LYS A 234 28.03 21.99 -3.64
C LYS A 234 27.40 21.73 -2.27
N PRO A 235 26.31 20.95 -2.17
CA PRO A 235 25.86 20.50 -0.85
C PRO A 235 26.95 19.59 -0.29
N ILE A 236 27.48 19.94 0.88
CA ILE A 236 28.42 19.10 1.62
C ILE A 236 27.61 17.94 2.20
N PHE A 237 27.55 16.83 1.47
CA PHE A 237 27.17 15.55 2.04
C PHE A 237 28.46 14.80 2.43
N SER A 238 29.09 15.24 3.51
CA SER A 238 30.07 14.40 4.21
C SER A 238 29.30 13.34 5.01
N ASN A 239 29.40 12.08 4.57
CA ASN A 239 29.06 10.84 5.31
C ASN A 239 27.86 10.00 4.83
N PHE A 240 27.58 9.91 3.53
CA PHE A 240 26.83 8.76 3.02
C PHE A 240 27.53 8.14 1.81
N VAL A 241 28.30 7.08 2.07
CA VAL A 241 28.73 6.12 1.04
C VAL A 241 27.50 5.31 0.66
N SER A 242 27.05 5.43 -0.59
CA SER A 242 26.15 4.46 -1.21
C SER A 242 26.98 3.59 -2.14
N PRO A 243 27.16 2.28 -1.84
CA PRO A 243 27.83 1.37 -2.75
C PRO A 243 26.88 1.02 -3.90
N ASN A 244 27.42 0.96 -5.12
CA ASN A 244 26.77 0.57 -6.37
C ASN A 244 25.86 1.62 -7.02
N SER A 245 26.47 2.49 -7.83
CA SER A 245 25.79 3.05 -8.99
C SER A 245 26.69 2.87 -10.21
N MET A 246 26.46 1.77 -10.94
CA MET A 246 27.01 1.54 -12.27
C MET A 246 26.26 2.44 -13.26
N ALA A 247 26.62 3.71 -13.32
CA ALA A 247 26.08 4.65 -14.30
C ALA A 247 27.15 5.65 -14.73
N LYS A 248 28.38 5.17 -14.94
CA LYS A 248 29.50 6.02 -15.39
C LYS A 248 30.31 5.49 -16.56
N GLU A 249 29.96 4.35 -17.14
CA GLU A 249 30.66 3.85 -18.33
C GLU A 249 29.67 3.48 -19.41
N SER A 250 29.46 4.43 -20.33
CA SER A 250 29.14 4.26 -21.77
C SER A 250 28.49 5.55 -22.30
N GLN A 251 29.26 6.64 -22.31
CA GLN A 251 28.93 7.84 -23.11
C GLN A 251 29.93 8.04 -24.26
N GLU A 252 30.69 7.00 -24.60
CA GLU A 252 31.66 7.00 -25.71
C GLU A 252 31.18 6.16 -26.92
N ASP A 253 30.10 5.38 -26.82
CA ASP A 253 29.62 4.54 -27.94
C ASP A 253 28.70 5.29 -28.95
N TRP A 254 28.49 6.60 -28.79
CA TRP A 254 27.51 7.37 -29.59
C TRP A 254 28.14 8.56 -30.32
N ARG A 255 29.38 8.41 -30.79
CA ARG A 255 30.01 9.32 -31.77
C ARG A 255 30.53 8.56 -32.98
#